data_AF-A0A7C0U1F0-F1
#
_entry.id   AF-A0A7C0U1F0-F1
#
_cell.length_a   1.000
_cell.length_b   1.000
_cell.length_c   1.000
_cell.angle_alpha   90.00
_cell.angle_beta   90.00
_cell.angle_gamma   90.00
#
_symmetry.space_group_name_H-M   'P 1'
#
loop_
_entity.id
_entity.type
_entity.pdbx_description
1 polymer ?
#
loop_
_entity_poly.entity_id
_entity_poly.type
_entity_poly.pdbx_seq_one_letter_code
_entity_poly.pdbx_strand_id
1 'polypeptide(L)'
;MDICIDLLLKFKDGLKSLNNKYLLEYVDYCIEKVKRDKLEVAFVGEVSTGKSTLINALLGKDLLPIGIGPTTLKLAYIKKDNIDTVTVHYKDDSIKVFKVKKDIIEKISKDENVEDFEISLKDFPFERIAFVDTIGVGDIENMEQITYTYLPLADAIVLVVDVAKLLTSQQKELLETAEAYKSKIFIVFNKMDMVLDEYTNLEALKEEISADTKQILTIYK
;
A
#
# COMPACT_ATOMS: atom_id res chain seq x y z
N MET A 1 10.84 -11.96 19.67
CA MET A 1 10.58 -11.99 18.23
C MET A 1 10.72 -13.42 17.71
N ASP A 2 11.82 -14.09 18.05
CA ASP A 2 12.15 -15.46 17.61
C ASP A 2 11.06 -16.51 17.92
N ILE A 3 10.48 -16.50 19.13
CA ILE A 3 9.40 -17.46 19.50
C ILE A 3 8.16 -17.32 18.60
N CYS A 4 7.79 -16.09 18.22
CA CYS A 4 6.63 -15.87 17.33
C CYS A 4 6.91 -16.37 15.92
N ILE A 5 8.11 -16.08 15.40
CA ILE A 5 8.53 -16.54 14.07
C ILE A 5 8.58 -18.06 14.04
N ASP A 6 9.19 -18.69 15.04
CA ASP A 6 9.25 -20.15 15.18
C ASP A 6 7.86 -20.79 15.23
N LEU A 7 6.92 -20.15 15.94
CA LEU A 7 5.53 -20.64 16.01
C LEU A 7 4.82 -20.52 14.66
N LEU A 8 4.99 -19.40 13.96
CA LEU A 8 4.41 -19.19 12.63
C LEU A 8 4.99 -20.17 11.60
N LEU A 9 6.29 -20.45 11.65
CA LEU A 9 6.94 -21.45 10.79
C LEU A 9 6.39 -22.86 11.04
N LYS A 10 6.26 -23.27 12.31
CA LYS A 10 5.62 -24.55 12.68
C LYS A 10 4.17 -24.61 12.22
N PHE A 11 3.44 -23.51 12.36
CA PHE A 11 2.06 -23.42 11.90
C PHE A 11 1.97 -23.56 10.38
N LYS A 12 2.83 -22.86 9.62
CA LYS A 12 2.94 -22.99 8.16
C LYS A 12 3.19 -24.45 7.75
N ASP A 13 4.09 -25.14 8.41
CA ASP A 13 4.40 -26.54 8.12
C ASP A 13 3.19 -27.47 8.30
N GLY A 14 2.39 -27.26 9.35
CA GLY A 14 1.15 -28.01 9.55
C GLY A 14 0.11 -27.77 8.46
N LEU A 15 0.04 -26.53 7.94
CA LEU A 15 -0.92 -26.12 6.90
C LEU A 15 -0.57 -26.64 5.50
N LYS A 16 0.67 -27.06 5.23
CA LYS A 16 1.07 -27.62 3.92
C LYS A 16 0.17 -28.76 3.46
N SER A 17 -0.32 -29.56 4.41
CA SER A 17 -1.23 -30.69 4.15
C SER A 17 -2.59 -30.26 3.56
N LEU A 18 -3.02 -29.02 3.78
CA LEU A 18 -4.29 -28.49 3.27
C LEU A 18 -4.22 -28.08 1.79
N ASN A 19 -3.01 -28.02 1.21
CA ASN A 19 -2.76 -27.61 -0.17
C ASN A 19 -3.44 -26.28 -0.56
N ASN A 20 -3.54 -25.35 0.39
CA ASN A 20 -4.14 -24.03 0.18
C ASN A 20 -3.04 -22.99 0.03
N LYS A 21 -2.79 -22.57 -1.22
CA LYS A 21 -1.73 -21.61 -1.57
C LYS A 21 -1.91 -20.26 -0.86
N TYR A 22 -3.13 -19.71 -0.87
CA TYR A 22 -3.42 -18.41 -0.24
C TYR A 22 -3.10 -18.40 1.25
N LEU A 23 -3.43 -19.48 1.95
CA LEU A 23 -3.17 -19.56 3.38
C LEU A 23 -1.67 -19.64 3.69
N LEU A 24 -0.89 -20.34 2.86
CA LEU A 24 0.56 -20.41 3.02
C LEU A 24 1.23 -19.05 2.75
N GLU A 25 0.81 -18.35 1.70
CA GLU A 25 1.26 -16.99 1.38
C GLU A 25 0.90 -15.99 2.48
N TYR A 26 -0.30 -16.11 3.06
CA TYR A 26 -0.72 -15.27 4.18
C TYR A 26 0.18 -15.45 5.42
N VAL A 27 0.56 -16.69 5.73
CA VAL A 27 1.47 -16.96 6.85
C VAL A 27 2.89 -16.46 6.55
N ASP A 28 3.36 -16.58 5.31
CA ASP A 28 4.64 -15.99 4.89
C ASP A 28 4.65 -14.47 5.09
N TYR A 29 3.57 -13.81 4.69
CA TYR A 29 3.43 -12.37 4.94
C TYR A 29 3.45 -12.04 6.44
N CYS A 30 2.74 -12.82 7.27
CA CYS A 30 2.75 -12.63 8.73
C CYS A 30 4.16 -12.73 9.31
N ILE A 31 4.96 -13.69 8.83
CA ILE A 31 6.35 -13.86 9.24
C ILE A 31 7.18 -12.63 8.84
N GLU A 32 7.07 -12.18 7.60
CA GLU A 32 7.82 -11.00 7.13
C GLU A 32 7.40 -9.72 7.86
N LYS A 33 6.11 -9.53 8.14
CA LYS A 33 5.62 -8.40 8.94
C LYS A 33 6.24 -8.40 10.35
N VAL A 34 6.29 -9.56 11.01
CA VAL A 34 6.92 -9.69 12.34
C VAL A 34 8.42 -9.39 12.29
N LYS A 35 9.12 -9.82 11.23
CA LYS A 35 10.55 -9.54 11.04
C LYS A 35 10.84 -8.05 10.80
N ARG A 36 9.97 -7.38 10.04
CA ARG A 36 10.14 -5.95 9.71
C ARG A 36 10.01 -5.03 10.93
N ASP A 37 9.22 -5.42 11.92
CA ASP A 37 9.00 -4.67 13.18
C ASP A 37 8.63 -3.19 12.94
N LYS A 38 7.73 -2.95 11.98
CA LYS A 38 7.16 -1.63 11.66
C LYS A 38 5.64 -1.71 11.63
N LEU A 39 5.00 -0.59 11.94
CA LEU A 39 3.60 -0.35 11.62
C LEU A 39 3.47 -0.04 10.14
N GLU A 40 2.77 -0.88 9.39
CA GLU A 40 2.61 -0.75 7.95
C GLU A 40 1.36 0.09 7.63
N VAL A 41 1.58 1.23 6.95
CA VAL A 41 0.52 2.10 6.43
C VAL A 41 0.44 1.90 4.93
N ALA A 42 -0.63 1.22 4.48
CA ALA A 42 -0.84 0.90 3.07
C ALA A 42 -1.58 2.03 2.35
N PHE A 43 -1.04 2.51 1.23
CA PHE A 43 -1.70 3.49 0.37
C PHE A 43 -2.41 2.75 -0.77
N VAL A 44 -3.73 2.95 -0.87
CA VAL A 44 -4.60 2.24 -1.81
C VAL A 44 -5.48 3.24 -2.55
N GLY A 45 -5.89 2.90 -3.77
CA GLY A 45 -6.69 3.76 -4.66
C GLY A 45 -6.40 3.44 -6.11
N GLU A 46 -7.22 3.94 -7.04
CA GLU A 46 -7.03 3.64 -8.48
C GLU A 46 -5.72 4.20 -9.04
N VAL A 47 -5.34 3.75 -10.24
CA VAL A 47 -4.25 4.38 -11.00
C VAL A 47 -4.61 5.85 -11.24
N SER A 48 -3.59 6.70 -11.10
CA SER A 48 -3.70 8.14 -11.32
C SER A 48 -4.63 8.90 -10.35
N THR A 49 -5.01 8.32 -9.20
CA THR A 49 -5.64 9.08 -8.10
C THR A 49 -4.65 9.94 -7.33
N GLY A 50 -3.34 9.76 -7.53
CA GLY A 50 -2.28 10.56 -6.92
C GLY A 50 -1.61 9.96 -5.67
N LYS A 51 -1.74 8.65 -5.44
CA LYS A 51 -1.06 7.92 -4.35
C LYS A 51 0.43 8.24 -4.23
N SER A 52 1.21 8.00 -5.28
CA SER A 52 2.65 8.24 -5.26
C SER A 52 2.99 9.73 -5.12
N THR A 53 2.13 10.63 -5.62
CA THR A 53 2.25 12.09 -5.39
C THR A 53 2.06 12.45 -3.92
N LEU A 54 1.07 11.85 -3.26
CA LEU A 54 0.82 12.02 -1.83
C LEU A 54 1.98 11.49 -1.00
N ILE A 55 2.48 10.30 -1.31
CA ILE A 55 3.63 9.71 -0.60
C ILE A 55 4.87 10.60 -0.78
N ASN A 56 5.18 11.03 -1.99
CA ASN A 56 6.27 11.98 -2.25
C ASN A 56 6.13 13.27 -1.44
N ALA A 57 4.91 13.81 -1.32
CA ALA A 57 4.63 14.99 -0.49
C ALA A 57 4.85 14.71 1.01
N LEU A 58 4.40 13.58 1.53
CA LEU A 58 4.61 13.16 2.92
C LEU A 58 6.11 12.93 3.23
N LEU A 59 6.88 12.46 2.24
CA LEU A 59 8.32 12.29 2.36
C LEU A 59 9.10 13.60 2.14
N GLY A 60 8.45 14.66 1.64
CA GLY A 60 9.09 15.92 1.27
C GLY A 60 10.07 15.80 0.08
N LYS A 61 9.90 14.79 -0.78
CA LYS A 61 10.84 14.49 -1.88
C LYS A 61 10.16 13.84 -3.07
N ASP A 62 10.64 14.15 -4.27
CA ASP A 62 10.20 13.52 -5.51
C ASP A 62 10.97 12.21 -5.74
N LEU A 63 10.43 11.11 -5.21
CA LEU A 63 11.12 9.82 -5.16
C LEU A 63 10.40 8.74 -5.97
N LEU A 64 9.11 8.55 -5.69
CA LEU A 64 8.29 7.56 -6.37
C LEU A 64 7.87 8.08 -7.75
N PRO A 65 7.86 7.20 -8.76
CA PRO A 65 7.37 7.55 -10.09
C PRO A 65 5.88 7.87 -10.08
N ILE A 66 5.49 8.85 -10.89
CA ILE A 66 4.10 9.27 -11.07
C ILE A 66 3.65 8.87 -12.47
N GLY A 67 2.39 8.46 -12.62
CA GLY A 67 1.82 8.15 -13.93
C GLY A 67 2.32 6.83 -14.53
N ILE A 68 2.75 5.89 -13.69
CA ILE A 68 2.87 4.50 -14.13
C ILE A 68 1.46 4.02 -14.46
N GLY A 69 1.27 3.56 -15.71
CA GLY A 69 0.03 2.97 -16.16
C GLY A 69 -0.30 1.67 -15.40
N PRO A 70 -1.38 0.97 -15.78
CA PRO A 70 -1.66 -0.34 -15.21
C PRO A 70 -0.47 -1.28 -15.43
N THR A 71 0.01 -1.88 -14.35
CA THR A 71 1.08 -2.88 -14.31
C THR A 71 0.70 -3.98 -13.33
N THR A 72 1.42 -5.11 -13.35
CA THR A 72 1.31 -6.11 -12.29
C THR A 72 1.51 -5.45 -10.91
N LEU A 73 0.72 -5.89 -9.93
CA LEU A 73 0.85 -5.45 -8.55
C LEU A 73 2.28 -5.68 -8.06
N LYS A 74 2.91 -4.60 -7.59
CA LYS A 74 4.20 -4.64 -6.89
C LYS A 74 4.09 -3.78 -5.65
N LEU A 75 4.68 -4.23 -4.56
CA LEU A 75 4.80 -3.39 -3.39
C LEU A 75 6.09 -2.58 -3.42
N ALA A 76 5.98 -1.30 -3.09
CA ALA A 76 7.11 -0.51 -2.65
C ALA A 76 7.01 -0.31 -1.13
N TYR A 77 7.93 -0.93 -0.39
CA TYR A 77 8.01 -0.80 1.07
C TYR A 77 9.02 0.29 1.45
N ILE A 78 8.56 1.38 2.05
CA ILE A 78 9.39 2.55 2.34
C ILE A 78 9.52 2.71 3.85
N LYS A 79 10.76 2.69 4.35
CA LYS A 79 11.03 2.75 5.79
C LYS A 79 12.25 3.61 6.12
N LYS A 80 12.35 3.93 7.41
CA LYS A 80 13.57 4.50 7.96
C LYS A 80 14.66 3.43 8.11
N ASP A 81 15.88 3.79 7.70
CA ASP A 81 17.09 2.99 7.95
C ASP A 81 18.33 3.90 8.04
N ASN A 82 19.48 3.35 8.41
CA ASN A 82 20.73 4.10 8.54
C ASN A 82 21.42 4.39 7.19
N ILE A 83 20.96 3.76 6.11
CA ILE A 83 21.58 3.84 4.77
C ILE A 83 20.47 4.01 3.73
N ASP A 84 20.68 4.92 2.78
CA ASP A 84 19.76 5.10 1.67
C ASP A 84 20.00 4.00 0.63
N THR A 85 19.11 3.01 0.58
CA THR A 85 19.18 1.89 -0.38
C THR A 85 17.83 1.58 -1.00
N VAL A 86 17.87 0.96 -2.19
CA VAL A 86 16.74 0.27 -2.79
C VAL A 86 17.11 -1.21 -2.89
N THR A 87 16.42 -2.06 -2.12
CA THR A 87 16.57 -3.51 -2.16
C THR A 87 15.45 -4.07 -3.04
N VAL A 88 15.80 -4.82 -4.07
CA VAL A 88 14.86 -5.35 -5.05
C VAL A 88 14.81 -6.85 -4.94
N HIS A 89 13.59 -7.38 -4.80
CA HIS A 89 13.29 -8.81 -4.77
C HIS A 89 12.72 -9.20 -6.15
N TYR A 90 13.39 -10.12 -6.83
CA TYR A 90 12.97 -10.64 -8.12
C TYR A 90 12.23 -11.97 -7.96
N LYS A 91 11.37 -12.29 -8.93
CA LYS A 91 10.59 -13.54 -8.97
C LYS A 91 11.44 -14.82 -9.06
N ASP A 92 12.74 -14.69 -9.36
CA ASP A 92 13.71 -15.79 -9.38
C ASP A 92 14.46 -15.94 -8.03
N ASP A 93 13.92 -15.34 -6.96
CA ASP A 93 14.49 -15.25 -5.62
C ASP A 93 15.81 -14.45 -5.54
N SER A 94 16.26 -13.82 -6.64
CA SER A 94 17.47 -13.00 -6.61
C SER A 94 17.20 -11.65 -5.93
N ILE A 95 18.21 -11.15 -5.21
CA ILE A 95 18.16 -9.87 -4.51
C ILE A 95 19.25 -8.96 -5.04
N LYS A 96 18.89 -7.72 -5.38
CA LYS A 96 19.86 -6.67 -5.76
C LYS A 96 19.66 -5.42 -4.92
N VAL A 97 20.76 -4.77 -4.57
CA VAL A 97 20.75 -3.55 -3.77
C VAL A 97 21.34 -2.41 -4.60
N PHE A 98 20.62 -1.30 -4.66
CA PHE A 98 21.00 -0.10 -5.40
C PHE A 98 21.05 1.12 -4.46
N LYS A 99 21.72 2.18 -4.91
CA LYS A 99 21.58 3.50 -4.29
C LYS A 99 20.22 4.09 -4.63
N VAL A 100 19.63 4.82 -3.70
CA VAL A 100 18.35 5.52 -3.93
C VAL A 100 18.51 6.57 -5.02
N LYS A 101 17.82 6.33 -6.15
CA LYS A 101 17.63 7.28 -7.23
C LYS A 101 16.29 7.05 -7.91
N LYS A 102 15.61 8.14 -8.28
CA LYS A 102 14.30 8.08 -8.93
C LYS A 102 14.32 7.29 -10.24
N ASP A 103 15.35 7.45 -11.07
CA ASP A 103 15.48 6.72 -12.35
C ASP A 103 15.64 5.20 -12.16
N ILE A 104 16.24 4.78 -11.05
CA ILE A 104 16.35 3.37 -10.67
C ILE A 104 14.98 2.83 -10.24
N ILE A 105 14.28 3.56 -9.36
CA ILE A 105 12.94 3.19 -8.89
C ILE A 105 11.95 3.14 -10.06
N GLU A 106 12.02 4.08 -11.00
CA GLU A 106 11.23 4.09 -12.24
C GLU A 106 11.43 2.82 -13.07
N LYS A 107 12.68 2.36 -13.22
CA LYS A 107 13.00 1.12 -13.95
C LYS A 107 12.47 -0.10 -13.23
N ILE A 108 12.71 -0.20 -11.92
CA ILE A 108 12.24 -1.32 -11.07
C ILE A 108 10.70 -1.42 -11.12
N SER A 109 10.02 -0.28 -10.98
CA SER A 109 8.56 -0.22 -10.99
C SER A 109 7.96 -0.76 -12.31
N LYS A 110 8.69 -0.63 -13.42
CA LYS A 110 8.28 -1.12 -14.75
C LYS A 110 8.77 -2.54 -15.08
N ASP A 111 9.74 -3.09 -14.34
CA ASP A 111 10.33 -4.40 -14.63
C ASP A 111 9.44 -5.55 -14.16
N GLU A 112 8.84 -6.30 -15.09
CA GLU A 112 7.91 -7.41 -14.80
C GLU A 112 8.54 -8.58 -14.02
N ASN A 113 9.87 -8.67 -13.96
CA ASN A 113 10.56 -9.70 -13.19
C ASN A 113 10.71 -9.32 -11.71
N VAL A 114 10.44 -8.07 -11.36
CA VAL A 114 10.43 -7.60 -9.96
C VAL A 114 9.12 -8.05 -9.31
N GLU A 115 9.25 -8.67 -8.14
CA GLU A 115 8.14 -9.03 -7.28
C GLU A 115 7.77 -7.87 -6.36
N ASP A 116 8.76 -7.38 -5.61
CA ASP A 116 8.63 -6.21 -4.75
C ASP A 116 9.99 -5.52 -4.53
N PHE A 117 9.97 -4.36 -3.87
CA PHE A 117 11.20 -3.70 -3.46
C PHE A 117 11.01 -2.86 -2.21
N GLU A 118 12.11 -2.71 -1.47
CA GLU A 118 12.20 -1.87 -0.28
C GLU A 118 13.04 -0.63 -0.56
N ILE A 119 12.56 0.54 -0.14
CA ILE A 119 13.29 1.79 -0.11
C ILE A 119 13.60 2.13 1.34
N SER A 120 14.88 2.10 1.68
CA SER A 120 15.38 2.55 2.97
C SER A 120 15.88 3.99 2.86
N LEU A 121 15.45 4.86 3.80
CA LEU A 121 15.77 6.28 3.79
C LEU A 121 16.22 6.75 5.20
N LYS A 122 17.33 7.46 5.30
CA LYS A 122 17.84 8.04 6.55
C LYS A 122 16.94 9.10 7.14
N ASP A 123 16.36 9.92 6.28
CA ASP A 123 15.53 11.07 6.62
C ASP A 123 14.03 10.76 6.56
N PHE A 124 13.65 9.48 6.51
CA PHE A 124 12.25 9.10 6.65
C PHE A 124 11.70 9.62 8.00
N PRO A 125 10.54 10.29 8.01
CA PRO A 125 10.08 11.06 9.16
C PRO A 125 9.62 10.20 10.36
N PHE A 126 9.35 8.90 10.17
CA PHE A 126 8.75 8.06 11.21
C PHE A 126 9.63 6.84 11.55
N GLU A 127 10.04 6.72 12.81
CA GLU A 127 10.90 5.61 13.27
C GLU A 127 10.24 4.24 13.19
N ARG A 128 8.95 4.15 13.54
CA ARG A 128 8.22 2.88 13.71
C ARG A 128 7.18 2.62 12.63
N ILE A 129 7.11 3.47 11.60
CA ILE A 129 6.14 3.33 10.51
C ILE A 129 6.91 2.96 9.24
N ALA A 130 6.26 2.18 8.39
CA ALA A 130 6.62 2.02 7.00
C ALA A 130 5.43 2.37 6.12
N PHE A 131 5.70 2.99 4.98
CA PHE A 131 4.70 3.20 3.94
C PHE A 131 4.76 2.05 2.95
N VAL A 132 3.59 1.54 2.58
CA VAL A 132 3.46 0.51 1.53
C VAL A 132 2.70 1.14 0.38
N ASP A 133 3.40 1.46 -0.72
CA ASP A 133 2.74 1.88 -1.96
C ASP A 133 2.37 0.63 -2.76
N THR A 134 1.12 0.55 -3.17
CA THR A 134 0.62 -0.51 -4.03
C THR A 134 0.71 -0.03 -5.48
N ILE A 135 1.82 -0.38 -6.15
CA ILE A 135 2.07 0.01 -7.54
C ILE A 135 1.28 -0.93 -8.45
N GLY A 136 0.61 -0.39 -9.48
CA GLY A 136 -0.14 -1.20 -10.45
C GLY A 136 -1.60 -1.49 -10.07
N VAL A 137 -2.11 -0.87 -9.01
CA VAL A 137 -3.54 -0.92 -8.62
C VAL A 137 -4.35 -0.02 -9.53
N GLY A 138 -4.44 -0.43 -10.79
CA GLY A 138 -5.16 0.26 -11.86
C GLY A 138 -6.21 -0.60 -12.53
N ASP A 139 -6.12 -1.92 -12.36
CA ASP A 139 -7.15 -2.85 -12.81
C ASP A 139 -7.96 -3.36 -11.63
N ILE A 140 -9.25 -3.49 -11.91
CA ILE A 140 -10.32 -4.04 -11.07
C ILE A 140 -9.92 -5.36 -10.40
N GLU A 141 -9.03 -6.14 -11.04
CA GLU A 141 -8.59 -7.47 -10.58
C GLU A 141 -7.60 -7.45 -9.41
N ASN A 142 -6.75 -6.40 -9.29
CA ASN A 142 -5.72 -6.39 -8.25
C ASN A 142 -6.23 -5.84 -6.91
N MET A 143 -7.40 -5.18 -6.89
CA MET A 143 -7.98 -4.64 -5.66
C MET A 143 -8.47 -5.75 -4.73
N GLU A 144 -8.88 -6.90 -5.29
CA GLU A 144 -9.21 -8.11 -4.52
C GLU A 144 -8.00 -8.62 -3.72
N GLN A 145 -6.82 -8.70 -4.35
CA GLN A 145 -5.59 -9.09 -3.65
C GLN A 145 -5.24 -8.12 -2.52
N ILE A 146 -5.47 -6.82 -2.70
CA ILE A 146 -5.26 -5.84 -1.61
C ILE A 146 -6.25 -6.07 -0.49
N THR A 147 -7.53 -6.21 -0.82
CA THR A 147 -8.62 -6.39 0.15
C THR A 147 -8.44 -7.64 1.00
N TYR A 148 -7.98 -8.75 0.43
CA TYR A 148 -7.90 -10.01 1.16
C TYR A 148 -6.50 -10.39 1.64
N THR A 149 -5.43 -9.87 1.02
CA THR A 149 -4.04 -10.16 1.45
C THR A 149 -3.48 -9.03 2.31
N TYR A 150 -3.65 -7.77 1.92
CA TYR A 150 -3.01 -6.64 2.60
C TYR A 150 -3.87 -6.00 3.67
N LEU A 151 -5.18 -5.86 3.43
CA LEU A 151 -6.12 -5.21 4.36
C LEU A 151 -6.14 -5.85 5.75
N PRO A 152 -6.11 -7.20 5.90
CA PRO A 152 -6.08 -7.83 7.22
C PRO A 152 -4.74 -7.65 7.94
N LEU A 153 -3.69 -7.31 7.18
CA LEU A 153 -2.33 -7.27 7.66
C LEU A 153 -1.81 -5.84 7.83
N ALA A 154 -2.41 -4.83 7.20
CA ALA A 154 -2.02 -3.44 7.37
C ALA A 154 -2.43 -2.92 8.76
N ASP A 155 -1.57 -2.13 9.41
CA ASP A 155 -1.90 -1.49 10.69
C ASP A 155 -2.79 -0.26 10.49
N ALA A 156 -2.68 0.37 9.32
CA ALA A 156 -3.62 1.37 8.83
C ALA A 156 -3.64 1.40 7.30
N ILE A 157 -4.74 1.92 6.74
CA ILE A 157 -4.93 2.08 5.30
C ILE A 157 -5.20 3.55 5.01
N VAL A 158 -4.57 4.08 3.97
CA VAL A 158 -4.85 5.39 3.39
C VAL A 158 -5.48 5.17 2.02
N LEU A 159 -6.79 5.32 1.94
CA LEU A 159 -7.53 5.27 0.67
C LEU A 159 -7.49 6.65 0.01
N VAL A 160 -6.83 6.75 -1.14
CA VAL A 160 -6.72 7.98 -1.93
C VAL A 160 -7.80 8.00 -3.01
N VAL A 161 -8.70 8.96 -2.91
CA VAL A 161 -9.87 9.17 -3.77
C VAL A 161 -9.68 10.45 -4.58
N ASP A 162 -9.91 10.36 -5.88
CA ASP A 162 -9.99 11.53 -6.75
C ASP A 162 -11.37 12.18 -6.59
N VAL A 163 -11.45 13.42 -6.11
CA VAL A 163 -12.74 14.07 -5.82
C VAL A 163 -13.56 14.42 -7.04
N ALA A 164 -12.95 14.43 -8.22
CA ALA A 164 -13.69 14.60 -9.47
C ALA A 164 -14.46 13.33 -9.86
N LYS A 165 -14.23 12.20 -9.19
CA LYS A 165 -14.87 10.92 -9.46
C LYS A 165 -15.71 10.45 -8.27
N LEU A 166 -16.74 9.65 -8.56
CA LEU A 166 -17.47 8.88 -7.55
C LEU A 166 -16.66 7.65 -7.12
N LEU A 167 -17.01 7.07 -5.98
CA LEU A 167 -16.40 5.81 -5.56
C LEU A 167 -16.81 4.67 -6.48
N THR A 168 -15.84 3.85 -6.86
CA THR A 168 -16.09 2.60 -7.58
C THR A 168 -16.65 1.52 -6.67
N SER A 169 -17.29 0.50 -7.24
CA SER A 169 -17.80 -0.64 -6.48
C SER A 169 -16.70 -1.34 -5.68
N GLN A 170 -15.49 -1.41 -6.22
CA GLN A 170 -14.34 -2.02 -5.53
C GLN A 170 -13.84 -1.17 -4.36
N GLN A 171 -13.87 0.17 -4.49
CA GLN A 171 -13.58 1.05 -3.35
C GLN A 171 -14.63 0.89 -2.25
N LYS A 172 -15.91 0.76 -2.62
CA LYS A 172 -17.00 0.51 -1.67
C LYS A 172 -16.82 -0.83 -0.96
N GLU A 173 -16.51 -1.91 -1.69
CA GLU A 173 -16.20 -3.23 -1.11
C GLU A 173 -14.98 -3.18 -0.17
N LEU A 174 -13.92 -2.46 -0.55
CA LEU A 174 -12.74 -2.27 0.31
C LEU A 174 -13.11 -1.55 1.62
N LEU A 175 -13.97 -0.53 1.55
CA LEU A 175 -14.45 0.19 2.73
C LEU A 175 -15.30 -0.72 3.63
N GLU A 176 -16.24 -1.47 3.06
CA GLU A 176 -17.06 -2.45 3.79
C GLU A 176 -16.20 -3.52 4.46
N THR A 177 -15.19 -4.01 3.74
CA THR A 177 -14.26 -5.03 4.25
C THR A 177 -13.38 -4.47 5.36
N ALA A 178 -12.88 -3.23 5.21
CA ALA A 178 -12.08 -2.56 6.22
C ALA A 178 -12.89 -2.33 7.52
N GLU A 179 -14.17 -1.98 7.38
CA GLU A 179 -15.11 -1.87 8.50
C GLU A 179 -15.32 -3.22 9.19
N ALA A 180 -15.55 -4.29 8.41
CA ALA A 180 -15.73 -5.64 8.93
C ALA A 180 -14.50 -6.13 9.74
N TYR A 181 -13.29 -5.84 9.26
CA TYR A 181 -12.04 -6.16 9.96
C TYR A 181 -11.67 -5.16 11.07
N LYS A 182 -12.43 -4.08 11.24
CA LYS A 182 -12.11 -2.96 12.14
C LYS A 182 -10.71 -2.39 11.88
N SER A 183 -10.27 -2.42 10.63
CA SER A 183 -9.01 -1.84 10.20
C SER A 183 -9.07 -0.32 10.33
N LYS A 184 -7.96 0.30 10.72
CA LYS A 184 -7.88 1.77 10.77
C LYS A 184 -7.77 2.31 9.35
N ILE A 185 -8.82 2.95 8.86
CA ILE A 185 -8.83 3.55 7.52
C ILE A 185 -8.90 5.07 7.58
N PHE A 186 -8.03 5.69 6.81
CA PHE A 186 -7.98 7.11 6.53
C PHE A 186 -8.36 7.31 5.06
N ILE A 187 -9.27 8.24 4.79
CA ILE A 187 -9.64 8.58 3.42
C ILE A 187 -9.03 9.93 3.10
N VAL A 188 -8.30 9.98 1.98
CA VAL A 188 -7.69 11.19 1.44
C VAL A 188 -8.38 11.55 0.14
N PHE A 189 -9.10 12.67 0.19
CA PHE A 189 -9.65 13.34 -0.97
C PHE A 189 -8.55 14.15 -1.65
N ASN A 190 -8.22 13.78 -2.90
CA ASN A 190 -7.16 14.37 -3.70
C ASN A 190 -7.72 15.04 -4.95
N LYS A 191 -6.94 15.98 -5.52
CA LYS A 191 -7.33 16.84 -6.67
C LYS A 191 -8.51 17.75 -6.41
N MET A 192 -8.59 18.30 -5.20
CA MET A 192 -9.63 19.26 -4.80
C MET A 192 -9.73 20.45 -5.77
N ASP A 193 -8.59 20.89 -6.29
CA ASP A 193 -8.44 21.96 -7.28
C ASP A 193 -9.19 21.73 -8.61
N MET A 194 -9.53 20.48 -8.94
CA MET A 194 -10.20 20.14 -10.20
C MET A 194 -11.72 20.32 -10.19
N VAL A 195 -12.31 20.59 -9.02
CA VAL A 195 -13.78 20.69 -8.90
C VAL A 195 -14.17 22.15 -8.69
N LEU A 196 -14.94 22.71 -9.62
CA LEU A 196 -15.41 24.11 -9.56
C LEU A 196 -16.51 24.33 -8.50
N ASP A 197 -17.24 23.27 -8.16
CA ASP A 197 -18.25 23.23 -7.09
C ASP A 197 -17.88 22.14 -6.09
N GLU A 198 -16.75 22.34 -5.39
CA GLU A 198 -16.14 21.38 -4.45
C GLU A 198 -17.14 20.82 -3.43
N TYR A 199 -18.10 21.63 -3.01
CA TYR A 199 -19.07 21.25 -1.98
C TYR A 199 -19.99 20.12 -2.44
N THR A 200 -20.54 20.19 -3.65
CA THR A 200 -21.55 19.20 -4.09
C THR A 200 -20.95 17.80 -4.25
N ASN A 201 -19.78 17.68 -4.86
CA ASN A 201 -19.12 16.37 -5.04
C ASN A 201 -18.55 15.83 -3.72
N LEU A 202 -17.98 16.69 -2.89
CA LEU A 202 -17.42 16.27 -1.61
C LEU A 202 -18.52 15.79 -0.66
N GLU A 203 -19.66 16.47 -0.61
CA GLU A 203 -20.80 16.03 0.20
C GLU A 203 -21.38 14.72 -0.32
N ALA A 204 -21.51 14.54 -1.64
CA ALA A 204 -21.92 13.25 -2.21
C ALA A 204 -20.95 12.11 -1.85
N LEU A 205 -19.64 12.34 -1.93
CA LEU A 205 -18.63 11.36 -1.52
C LEU A 205 -18.69 11.06 -0.02
N LYS A 206 -18.88 12.07 0.83
CA LYS A 206 -19.07 11.90 2.27
C LYS A 206 -20.37 11.15 2.59
N GLU A 207 -21.44 11.34 1.83
CA GLU A 207 -22.68 10.57 1.99
C GLU A 207 -22.50 9.10 1.59
N GLU A 208 -21.74 8.83 0.53
CA GLU A 208 -21.38 7.45 0.14
C GLU A 208 -20.47 6.76 1.17
N ILE A 209 -19.68 7.54 1.92
CA ILE A 209 -18.75 7.06 2.93
C ILE A 209 -19.43 7.16 4.30
N SER A 210 -19.96 6.04 4.81
CA SER A 210 -20.63 5.99 6.12
C SER A 210 -19.82 6.69 7.24
N ALA A 211 -20.51 7.47 8.08
CA ALA A 211 -19.92 8.36 9.09
C ALA A 211 -19.33 7.63 10.32
N ASP A 212 -19.71 6.37 10.57
CA ASP A 212 -19.51 5.73 11.87
C ASP A 212 -18.09 5.16 12.11
N THR A 213 -17.22 5.09 11.09
CA THR A 213 -15.99 4.29 11.20
C THR A 213 -14.69 4.99 10.76
N LYS A 214 -14.72 6.26 10.34
CA LYS A 214 -13.64 6.80 9.48
C LYS A 214 -13.09 8.13 9.96
N GLN A 215 -11.76 8.24 10.05
CA GLN A 215 -11.08 9.52 10.13
C GLN A 215 -10.86 10.02 8.70
N ILE A 216 -11.71 10.96 8.27
CA ILE A 216 -11.60 11.59 6.96
C ILE A 216 -10.52 12.69 7.04
N LEU A 217 -9.51 12.60 6.17
CA LEU A 217 -8.45 13.59 6.04
C LEU A 217 -8.59 14.27 4.68
N THR A 218 -9.03 15.52 4.66
CA THR A 218 -9.06 16.33 3.43
C THR A 218 -7.70 16.98 3.22
N ILE A 219 -7.06 16.73 2.07
CA ILE A 219 -5.78 17.36 1.71
C ILE A 219 -6.02 18.33 0.57
N TYR A 220 -5.78 19.61 0.84
CA TYR A 220 -5.80 20.67 -0.16
C TYR A 220 -4.43 20.71 -0.85
N LYS A 221 -4.40 20.57 -2.17
CA LYS A 221 -3.22 20.91 -2.97
C LYS A 221 -3.64 21.54 -4.27
#